data_AF-A0A559L683-F1
#
_entry.id   AF-A0A559L683-F1
#
_cell.length_a   1.000
_cell.length_b   1.000
_cell.length_c   1.000
_cell.angle_alpha   90.00
_cell.angle_beta   90.00
_cell.angle_gamma   90.00
#
_symmetry.space_group_name_H-M   'P 1'
#
loop_
_entity.id
_entity.type
_entity.pdbx_description
1 polymer ?
#
loop_
_entity_poly.entity_id
_entity_poly.type
_entity_poly.pdbx_seq_one_letter_code
_entity_poly.pdbx_strand_id
1 'polypeptide(L)'
;MMTYADVEGLKVTMAEPKMESDYLTFFDVLNPNPSACSDISLVSSRLLGHSQLTDLSLADVQTHLYTIMNSQVEGEPSNMIIGLQGGPGPRDVSHDMRGGLNPAWRQAYLHLLSTGVKLNVTNPNIQGELRVAVEWIEEHKEVVWRKWAPGSGSYINEANPFNGNFKEDFYGASYDRLVEIKQEYDPTDSLYVLSGVGSDKWQYDFNSGMLCAED
;
A
#
# COMPACT_ATOMS: atom_id res chain seq x y z
N MET A 1 -10.45 -25.44 -18.26
CA MET A 1 -9.56 -24.45 -18.88
C MET A 1 -10.42 -23.22 -19.14
N MET A 2 -10.36 -22.19 -18.29
CA MET A 2 -11.11 -20.96 -18.52
C MET A 2 -10.43 -20.19 -19.64
N THR A 3 -11.07 -20.10 -20.79
CA THR A 3 -10.66 -19.20 -21.87
C THR A 3 -11.13 -17.80 -21.49
N TYR A 4 -10.22 -16.97 -21.00
CA TYR A 4 -10.46 -15.54 -20.89
C TYR A 4 -10.62 -15.01 -22.31
N ALA A 5 -11.67 -14.23 -22.57
CA ALA A 5 -11.87 -13.59 -23.87
C ALA A 5 -10.62 -12.76 -24.21
N ASP A 6 -10.15 -12.86 -25.45
CA ASP A 6 -9.02 -12.07 -25.95
C ASP A 6 -9.33 -10.58 -25.76
N VAL A 7 -8.69 -9.97 -24.76
CA VAL A 7 -8.74 -8.51 -24.55
C VAL A 7 -7.74 -7.89 -25.54
N GLU A 8 -8.23 -7.05 -26.44
CA GLU A 8 -7.40 -6.39 -27.45
C GLU A 8 -6.25 -5.61 -26.78
N GLY A 9 -5.01 -5.96 -27.12
CA GLY A 9 -3.79 -5.38 -26.53
C GLY A 9 -3.19 -6.13 -25.33
N LEU A 10 -3.86 -7.16 -24.79
CA LEU A 10 -3.35 -7.96 -23.67
C LEU A 10 -2.74 -9.29 -24.15
N LYS A 11 -1.42 -9.44 -24.03
CA LYS A 11 -0.71 -10.70 -24.33
C LYS A 11 -0.43 -11.47 -23.04
N VAL A 12 -1.18 -12.54 -22.79
CA VAL A 12 -0.93 -13.45 -21.66
C VAL A 12 0.00 -14.57 -22.10
N THR A 13 1.14 -14.74 -21.40
CA THR A 13 2.06 -15.86 -21.62
C THR A 13 2.11 -16.70 -20.34
N MET A 14 1.60 -17.93 -20.42
CA MET A 14 1.70 -18.90 -19.33
C MET A 14 2.97 -19.74 -19.55
N ALA A 15 3.82 -19.85 -18.53
CA ALA A 15 4.98 -20.75 -18.54
C ALA A 15 4.71 -21.96 -17.67
N GLU A 16 5.30 -23.11 -18.02
CA GLU A 16 5.27 -24.30 -17.17
C GLU A 16 5.96 -23.99 -15.82
N PRO A 17 5.40 -24.45 -14.68
CA PRO A 17 5.98 -24.21 -13.37
C PRO A 17 7.35 -24.90 -13.28
N LYS A 18 8.38 -24.13 -12.94
CA LYS A 18 9.71 -24.65 -12.66
C LYS A 18 9.75 -25.15 -11.21
N MET A 19 9.93 -26.46 -11.05
CA MET A 19 10.07 -27.09 -9.74
C MET A 19 11.54 -27.26 -9.40
N GLU A 20 11.93 -26.87 -8.20
CA GLU A 20 13.29 -27.03 -7.68
C GLU A 20 13.28 -28.09 -6.56
N SER A 21 14.39 -28.79 -6.36
CA SER A 21 14.47 -29.94 -5.45
C SER A 21 14.30 -29.59 -3.97
N ASP A 22 14.62 -28.35 -3.60
CA ASP A 22 14.48 -27.83 -2.24
C ASP A 22 14.35 -26.30 -2.25
N TYR A 23 13.97 -25.75 -1.09
CA TYR A 23 13.75 -24.32 -0.93
C TYR A 23 15.01 -23.47 -1.17
N LEU A 24 16.19 -23.98 -0.82
CA LEU A 24 17.44 -23.22 -1.00
C LEU A 24 17.81 -23.13 -2.48
N THR A 25 17.66 -24.22 -3.22
CA THR A 25 17.83 -24.25 -4.67
C THR A 25 16.83 -23.32 -5.35
N PHE A 26 15.57 -23.31 -4.91
CA PHE A 26 14.57 -22.35 -5.35
C PHE A 26 14.98 -20.90 -5.07
N PHE A 27 15.44 -20.62 -3.86
CA PHE A 27 15.90 -19.30 -3.46
C PHE A 27 17.09 -18.83 -4.31
N ASP A 28 18.08 -19.68 -4.52
CA ASP A 28 19.27 -19.36 -5.33
C ASP A 28 18.91 -19.14 -6.82
N VAL A 29 17.98 -19.93 -7.36
CA VAL A 29 17.47 -19.77 -8.73
C VAL A 29 16.70 -18.46 -8.91
N LEU A 30 15.93 -18.03 -7.90
CA LEU A 30 15.24 -16.75 -7.94
C LEU A 30 16.16 -15.55 -7.69
N ASN A 31 17.31 -15.78 -7.04
CA ASN A 31 18.29 -14.73 -6.69
C ASN A 31 19.68 -15.03 -7.31
N PRO A 32 19.77 -15.26 -8.64
CA PRO A 32 20.99 -15.80 -9.25
C PRO A 32 22.15 -14.80 -9.30
N ASN A 33 21.87 -13.52 -9.06
CA ASN A 33 22.84 -12.43 -8.94
C ASN A 33 22.37 -11.50 -7.81
N PRO A 34 23.25 -10.68 -7.21
CA PRO A 34 22.81 -9.51 -6.48
C PRO A 34 21.98 -8.66 -7.45
N SER A 35 20.66 -8.70 -7.32
CA SER A 35 19.79 -7.74 -7.97
C SER A 35 20.08 -6.36 -7.39
N ALA A 36 19.77 -5.29 -8.13
CA ALA A 36 19.62 -3.99 -7.51
C ALA A 36 18.56 -4.13 -6.40
N CYS A 37 19.02 -4.21 -5.16
CA CYS A 37 18.15 -4.20 -3.99
C CYS A 37 17.73 -2.74 -3.83
N SER A 38 16.50 -2.41 -4.25
CA SER A 38 15.82 -1.13 -4.11
C SER A 38 15.58 -0.40 -5.44
N ASP A 39 14.29 -0.13 -5.70
CA ASP A 39 13.84 1.00 -6.49
C ASP A 39 13.17 1.95 -5.49
N ILE A 40 13.62 3.20 -5.41
CA ILE A 40 13.04 4.17 -4.48
C ILE A 40 11.76 4.69 -5.12
N SER A 41 10.65 4.04 -4.77
CA SER A 41 9.33 4.42 -5.22
C SER A 41 8.39 4.58 -4.02
N LEU A 42 7.60 5.66 -4.02
CA LEU A 42 6.43 5.69 -3.13
C LEU A 42 5.43 4.65 -3.64
N VAL A 43 5.04 3.76 -2.73
CA VAL A 43 4.05 2.74 -2.99
C VAL A 43 2.70 3.21 -2.48
N SER A 44 1.63 2.79 -3.15
CA SER A 44 0.25 2.89 -2.65
C SER A 44 -0.29 1.48 -2.49
N SER A 45 -1.11 1.23 -1.48
CA SER A 45 -1.70 -0.09 -1.30
C SER A 45 -3.13 -0.04 -0.80
N ARG A 46 -3.83 -1.15 -0.99
CA ARG A 46 -5.22 -1.31 -0.57
C ARG A 46 -5.55 -2.76 -0.30
N LEU A 47 -6.37 -3.02 0.71
CA LEU A 47 -6.95 -4.33 0.95
C LEU A 47 -8.24 -4.46 0.12
N LEU A 48 -8.43 -5.55 -0.59
CA LEU A 48 -9.62 -5.79 -1.41
C LEU A 48 -10.35 -7.05 -0.94
N GLY A 49 -11.62 -6.91 -0.60
CA GLY A 49 -12.50 -8.00 -0.21
C GLY A 49 -13.42 -8.45 -1.35
N HIS A 50 -14.45 -9.22 -1.01
CA HIS A 50 -15.43 -9.75 -1.97
C HIS A 50 -16.00 -8.64 -2.87
N SER A 51 -16.60 -7.62 -2.27
CA SER A 51 -17.33 -6.59 -3.02
C SER A 51 -16.46 -5.81 -4.00
N GLN A 52 -15.19 -5.57 -3.64
CA GLN A 52 -14.24 -4.88 -4.52
C GLN A 52 -13.82 -5.72 -5.73
N LEU A 53 -13.98 -7.04 -5.66
CA LEU A 53 -13.51 -7.99 -6.68
C LEU A 53 -14.64 -8.57 -7.52
N THR A 54 -15.85 -8.68 -6.98
CA THR A 54 -16.96 -9.38 -7.64
C THR A 54 -18.15 -8.50 -7.98
N ASP A 55 -18.36 -7.41 -7.25
CA ASP A 55 -19.60 -6.62 -7.39
C ASP A 55 -19.46 -5.53 -8.45
N LEU A 56 -18.25 -5.30 -8.94
CA LEU A 56 -17.95 -4.33 -9.99
C LEU A 56 -18.04 -4.96 -11.38
N SER A 57 -18.41 -4.14 -12.37
CA SER A 57 -18.32 -4.56 -13.76
C SER A 57 -16.86 -4.76 -14.17
N LEU A 58 -16.61 -5.64 -15.13
CA LEU A 58 -15.26 -5.84 -15.67
C LEU A 58 -14.66 -4.52 -16.19
N ALA A 59 -15.48 -3.66 -16.80
CA ALA A 59 -15.05 -2.37 -17.31
C ALA A 59 -14.59 -1.41 -16.19
N ASP A 60 -15.28 -1.41 -15.04
CA ASP A 60 -14.88 -0.62 -13.88
C ASP A 60 -13.56 -1.12 -13.29
N VAL A 61 -13.42 -2.44 -13.14
CA VAL A 61 -12.16 -3.06 -12.68
C VAL A 61 -11.01 -2.75 -13.62
N GLN A 62 -11.22 -2.90 -14.94
CA GLN A 62 -10.21 -2.54 -15.95
C GLN A 62 -9.81 -1.07 -15.87
N THR A 63 -10.79 -0.17 -15.71
CA THR A 63 -10.54 1.27 -15.57
C THR A 63 -9.69 1.55 -14.33
N HIS A 64 -10.06 0.99 -13.17
CA HIS A 64 -9.30 1.16 -11.94
C HIS A 64 -7.88 0.61 -12.05
N LEU A 65 -7.71 -0.59 -12.62
CA LEU A 65 -6.40 -1.19 -12.84
C LEU A 65 -5.55 -0.37 -13.82
N TYR A 66 -6.14 0.16 -14.89
CA TYR A 66 -5.42 1.01 -15.84
C TYR A 66 -4.95 2.31 -15.18
N THR A 67 -5.83 2.99 -14.45
CA THR A 67 -5.47 4.25 -13.77
C THR A 67 -4.44 4.03 -12.67
N ILE A 68 -4.61 3.00 -11.83
CA ILE A 68 -3.67 2.73 -10.74
C ILE A 68 -2.29 2.33 -11.26
N MET A 69 -2.19 1.77 -12.46
CA MET A 69 -0.91 1.36 -13.07
C MET A 69 -0.17 2.48 -13.81
N ASN A 70 -0.70 3.70 -13.82
CA ASN A 70 0.06 4.83 -14.37
C ASN A 70 1.32 5.09 -13.54
N SER A 71 2.41 5.41 -14.24
CA SER A 71 3.65 5.91 -13.67
C SER A 71 3.63 7.44 -13.66
N GLN A 72 4.27 8.04 -12.65
CA GLN A 72 4.46 9.49 -12.54
C GLN A 72 5.32 10.04 -13.67
N VAL A 73 6.28 9.25 -14.15
CA VAL A 73 7.20 9.62 -15.24
C VAL A 73 6.86 8.80 -16.47
N GLU A 74 6.61 9.48 -17.59
CA GLU A 74 6.30 8.83 -18.86
C GLU A 74 7.44 7.89 -19.30
N GLY A 75 7.09 6.67 -19.70
CA GLY A 75 8.06 5.65 -20.11
C GLY A 75 8.69 4.85 -18.97
N GLU A 76 8.57 5.30 -17.72
CA GLU A 76 9.04 4.55 -16.55
C GLU A 76 8.02 3.48 -16.11
N PRO A 77 8.48 2.32 -15.60
CA PRO A 77 7.59 1.24 -15.22
C PRO A 77 6.85 1.52 -13.90
N SER A 78 5.60 1.04 -13.85
CA SER A 78 4.83 0.83 -12.63
C SER A 78 4.61 -0.68 -12.47
N ASN A 79 4.65 -1.17 -11.23
CA ASN A 79 4.43 -2.57 -10.90
C ASN A 79 3.22 -2.71 -9.99
N MET A 80 2.51 -3.82 -10.15
CA MET A 80 1.48 -4.26 -9.22
C MET A 80 1.95 -5.52 -8.50
N ILE A 81 1.85 -5.52 -7.18
CA ILE A 81 2.10 -6.70 -6.36
C ILE A 81 0.75 -7.12 -5.78
N ILE A 82 0.37 -8.37 -6.01
CA ILE A 82 -0.88 -8.94 -5.52
C ILE A 82 -0.53 -10.01 -4.50
N GLY A 83 -0.71 -9.69 -3.23
CA GLY A 83 -0.62 -10.67 -2.17
C GLY A 83 -1.97 -11.30 -1.87
N LEU A 84 -1.97 -12.59 -1.55
CA LEU A 84 -3.15 -13.33 -1.11
C LEU A 84 -3.13 -13.40 0.43
N GLN A 85 -4.05 -12.70 1.11
CA GLN A 85 -4.12 -12.68 2.59
C GLN A 85 -5.49 -13.13 3.14
N GLY A 86 -6.32 -13.75 2.30
CA GLY A 86 -7.61 -14.29 2.70
C GLY A 86 -7.57 -15.66 3.39
N GLY A 87 -8.74 -16.10 3.83
CA GLY A 87 -8.97 -17.45 4.36
C GLY A 87 -9.64 -17.45 5.74
N PRO A 88 -10.09 -18.62 6.23
CA PRO A 88 -10.78 -18.72 7.53
C PRO A 88 -9.92 -18.25 8.71
N GLY A 89 -8.60 -18.49 8.68
CA GLY A 89 -7.68 -18.09 9.75
C GLY A 89 -7.71 -16.58 10.00
N PRO A 90 -7.37 -15.73 9.02
CA PRO A 90 -7.46 -14.27 9.16
C PRO A 90 -8.88 -13.75 9.36
N ARG A 91 -9.91 -14.40 8.78
CA ARG A 91 -11.32 -13.98 8.84
C ARG A 91 -11.96 -14.22 10.21
N ASP A 92 -11.75 -15.41 10.78
CA ASP A 92 -12.51 -15.91 11.93
C ASP A 92 -11.75 -15.76 13.26
N VAL A 93 -10.79 -14.82 13.33
CA VAL A 93 -10.07 -14.50 14.57
C VAL A 93 -11.07 -14.04 15.65
N SER A 94 -11.03 -14.72 16.80
CA SER A 94 -11.84 -14.40 17.97
C SER A 94 -11.57 -12.98 18.46
N HIS A 95 -12.59 -12.30 18.99
CA HIS A 95 -12.53 -10.87 19.31
C HIS A 95 -11.38 -10.50 20.25
N ASP A 96 -11.15 -11.32 21.27
CA ASP A 96 -10.07 -11.18 22.27
C ASP A 96 -8.65 -11.29 21.68
N MET A 97 -8.51 -11.92 20.51
CA MET A 97 -7.23 -12.08 19.81
C MET A 97 -7.00 -11.05 18.69
N ARG A 98 -7.94 -10.13 18.45
CA ARG A 98 -7.85 -9.18 17.31
C ARG A 98 -6.84 -8.06 17.54
N GLY A 99 -6.64 -7.65 18.79
CA GLY A 99 -5.80 -6.50 19.14
C GLY A 99 -6.23 -5.21 18.42
N GLY A 100 -5.26 -4.32 18.15
CA GLY A 100 -5.49 -3.05 17.46
C GLY A 100 -5.47 -3.15 15.92
N LEU A 101 -5.53 -4.35 15.34
CA LEU A 101 -5.49 -4.53 13.89
C LEU A 101 -6.69 -3.86 13.22
N ASN A 102 -6.48 -3.21 12.07
CA ASN A 102 -7.57 -2.68 11.26
C ASN A 102 -8.60 -3.79 10.94
N PRO A 103 -9.89 -3.65 11.31
CA PRO A 103 -10.90 -4.69 11.08
C PRO A 103 -11.08 -5.10 9.63
N ALA A 104 -10.68 -4.26 8.66
CA ALA A 104 -10.80 -4.56 7.24
C ALA A 104 -10.00 -5.81 6.81
N TRP A 105 -8.93 -6.17 7.54
CA TRP A 105 -8.21 -7.43 7.36
C TRP A 105 -9.10 -8.68 7.46
N ARG A 106 -10.24 -8.61 8.16
CA ARG A 106 -11.18 -9.74 8.27
C ARG A 106 -11.99 -9.98 7.00
N GLN A 107 -12.05 -8.99 6.12
CA GLN A 107 -12.81 -9.04 4.86
C GLN A 107 -11.91 -9.10 3.63
N ALA A 108 -10.62 -8.80 3.79
CA ALA A 108 -9.64 -8.80 2.72
C ALA A 108 -9.38 -10.21 2.16
N TYR A 109 -9.31 -10.30 0.83
CA TYR A 109 -8.74 -11.43 0.12
C TYR A 109 -7.36 -11.08 -0.45
N LEU A 110 -7.22 -9.85 -0.93
CA LEU A 110 -6.00 -9.35 -1.54
C LEU A 110 -5.45 -8.15 -0.77
N HIS A 111 -4.14 -8.08 -0.66
CA HIS A 111 -3.37 -6.87 -0.38
C HIS A 111 -2.69 -6.51 -1.68
N LEU A 112 -3.11 -5.41 -2.27
CA LEU A 112 -2.66 -4.98 -3.58
C LEU A 112 -1.82 -3.73 -3.43
N LEU A 113 -0.58 -3.79 -3.91
CA LEU A 113 0.34 -2.66 -3.93
C LEU A 113 0.53 -2.19 -5.37
N SER A 114 0.64 -0.88 -5.56
CA SER A 114 0.99 -0.23 -6.81
C SER A 114 2.18 0.68 -6.61
N THR A 115 3.18 0.54 -7.49
CA THR A 115 4.37 1.41 -7.53
C THR A 115 4.27 2.42 -8.68
N GLY A 116 5.34 3.15 -8.98
CA GLY A 116 5.42 4.02 -10.17
C GLY A 116 5.48 5.51 -9.83
N VAL A 117 5.63 5.85 -8.56
CA VAL A 117 5.95 7.22 -8.14
C VAL A 117 7.44 7.27 -7.85
N LYS A 118 8.19 8.07 -8.60
CA LYS A 118 9.65 8.05 -8.58
C LYS A 118 10.16 9.20 -7.72
N LEU A 119 11.22 8.96 -6.98
CA LEU A 119 11.86 9.99 -6.15
C LEU A 119 13.32 10.18 -6.58
N ASN A 120 13.68 11.40 -6.96
CA ASN A 120 15.08 11.78 -7.10
C ASN A 120 15.69 12.12 -5.74
N VAL A 121 16.17 11.09 -5.03
CA VAL A 121 16.79 11.25 -3.69
C VAL A 121 18.12 12.01 -3.69
N THR A 122 18.68 12.33 -4.85
CA THR A 122 19.89 13.15 -4.98
C THR A 122 19.58 14.64 -5.12
N ASN A 123 18.30 15.01 -5.24
CA ASN A 123 17.86 16.40 -5.32
C ASN A 123 18.14 17.12 -3.98
N PRO A 124 18.88 18.24 -3.97
CA PRO A 124 19.17 18.98 -2.74
C PRO A 124 17.92 19.58 -2.08
N ASN A 125 16.82 19.74 -2.82
CA ASN A 125 15.50 20.10 -2.27
C ASN A 125 14.61 18.85 -2.18
N ILE A 126 14.97 17.93 -1.28
CA ILE A 126 14.25 16.65 -1.14
C ILE A 126 12.80 16.85 -0.68
N GLN A 127 12.51 17.87 0.12
CA GLN A 127 11.13 18.18 0.52
C GLN A 127 10.28 18.65 -0.65
N GLY A 128 10.87 19.39 -1.59
CA GLY A 128 10.20 19.77 -2.84
C GLY A 128 9.92 18.57 -3.74
N GLU A 129 10.89 17.64 -3.85
CA GLU A 129 10.73 16.37 -4.56
C GLU A 129 9.61 15.52 -3.94
N LEU A 130 9.64 15.35 -2.61
CA LEU A 130 8.61 14.62 -1.87
C LEU A 130 7.24 15.26 -2.05
N ARG A 131 7.13 16.59 -1.97
CA ARG A 131 5.85 17.29 -2.15
C ARG A 131 5.21 16.97 -3.50
N VAL A 132 5.98 17.04 -4.60
CA VAL A 132 5.49 16.69 -5.94
C VAL A 132 5.06 15.23 -6.02
N ALA A 133 5.84 14.31 -5.43
CA ALA A 133 5.51 12.89 -5.40
C ALA A 133 4.26 12.57 -4.56
N VAL A 134 4.10 13.24 -3.41
CA VAL A 134 2.97 13.09 -2.50
C VAL A 134 1.69 13.66 -3.12
N GLU A 135 1.76 14.86 -3.71
CA GLU A 135 0.64 15.45 -4.46
C GLU A 135 0.21 14.48 -5.59
N TRP A 136 1.17 13.97 -6.36
CA TRP A 136 0.87 13.08 -7.47
C TRP A 136 0.25 11.75 -7.02
N ILE A 137 0.81 11.07 -6.01
CA ILE A 137 0.29 9.77 -5.56
C ILE A 137 -1.12 9.89 -4.98
N GLU A 138 -1.41 11.00 -4.29
CA GLU A 138 -2.72 11.30 -3.75
C GLU A 138 -3.76 11.51 -4.86
N GLU A 139 -3.42 12.31 -5.87
CA GLU A 139 -4.32 12.67 -6.97
C GLU A 139 -4.52 11.55 -8.00
N HIS A 140 -3.61 10.57 -8.10
CA HIS A 140 -3.63 9.58 -9.17
C HIS A 140 -3.84 8.14 -8.68
N LYS A 141 -3.35 7.79 -7.48
CA LYS A 141 -3.48 6.42 -6.93
C LYS A 141 -4.44 6.36 -5.76
N GLU A 142 -4.27 7.22 -4.75
CA GLU A 142 -5.15 7.16 -3.56
C GLU A 142 -6.59 7.55 -3.88
N VAL A 143 -6.83 8.50 -4.78
CA VAL A 143 -8.19 8.83 -5.24
C VAL A 143 -8.90 7.63 -5.89
N VAL A 144 -8.16 6.78 -6.62
CA VAL A 144 -8.72 5.59 -7.26
C VAL A 144 -9.14 4.60 -6.19
N TRP A 145 -8.31 4.40 -5.16
CA TRP A 145 -8.66 3.53 -4.05
C TRP A 145 -9.86 4.01 -3.25
N ARG A 146 -9.95 5.32 -2.98
CA ARG A 146 -11.09 5.92 -2.27
C ARG A 146 -12.39 5.72 -3.05
N LYS A 147 -12.32 5.62 -4.38
CA LYS A 147 -13.46 5.32 -5.25
C LYS A 147 -13.75 3.81 -5.36
N TRP A 148 -12.73 2.99 -5.60
CA TRP A 148 -12.85 1.56 -5.85
C TRP A 148 -13.17 0.79 -4.54
N ALA A 149 -12.47 1.12 -3.46
CA ALA A 149 -12.44 0.34 -2.24
C ALA A 149 -12.58 1.22 -0.97
N PRO A 150 -13.62 2.05 -0.85
CA PRO A 150 -13.82 2.91 0.32
C PRO A 150 -13.91 2.09 1.61
N GLY A 151 -13.25 2.53 2.68
CA GLY A 151 -13.26 1.89 4.00
C GLY A 151 -12.58 0.51 4.08
N SER A 152 -11.95 0.05 2.99
CA SER A 152 -11.28 -1.26 2.95
C SER A 152 -9.90 -1.26 3.61
N GLY A 153 -9.34 -0.09 3.89
CA GLY A 153 -8.05 0.04 4.55
C GLY A 153 -6.84 -0.42 3.74
N SER A 154 -5.67 -0.15 4.29
CA SER A 154 -4.35 -0.39 3.69
C SER A 154 -3.39 -0.90 4.75
N TYR A 155 -2.37 -1.65 4.32
CA TYR A 155 -1.37 -2.16 5.24
C TYR A 155 -0.29 -1.11 5.49
N ILE A 156 -0.28 -0.51 6.69
CA ILE A 156 0.63 0.59 7.05
C ILE A 156 2.12 0.33 6.73
N ASN A 157 2.59 -0.92 6.88
CA ASN A 157 4.00 -1.24 6.65
C ASN A 157 4.37 -1.28 5.15
N GLU A 158 3.38 -1.27 4.26
CA GLU A 158 3.55 -1.41 2.82
C GLU A 158 2.54 -0.52 2.07
N ALA A 159 2.44 0.75 2.49
CA ALA A 159 1.49 1.74 1.94
C ALA A 159 2.16 3.10 1.72
N ASN A 160 1.40 4.06 1.19
CA ASN A 160 1.85 5.45 1.06
C ASN A 160 2.01 6.06 2.46
N PRO A 161 3.25 6.36 2.92
CA PRO A 161 3.46 6.92 4.26
C PRO A 161 2.91 8.35 4.40
N PHE A 162 2.54 9.01 3.30
CA PHE A 162 1.94 10.34 3.26
C PHE A 162 0.44 10.30 2.95
N ASN A 163 -0.22 9.16 3.15
CA ASN A 163 -1.64 9.02 2.85
C ASN A 163 -2.47 10.04 3.65
N GLY A 164 -3.18 10.93 2.96
CA GLY A 164 -4.05 11.93 3.60
C GLY A 164 -5.15 11.34 4.50
N ASN A 165 -5.54 10.08 4.25
CA ASN A 165 -6.54 9.34 5.01
C ASN A 165 -5.93 8.25 5.92
N PHE A 166 -4.65 8.35 6.29
CA PHE A 166 -3.93 7.30 7.01
C PHE A 166 -4.64 6.80 8.28
N LYS A 167 -5.37 7.66 9.00
CA LYS A 167 -6.10 7.29 10.22
C LYS A 167 -7.14 6.19 9.94
N GLU A 168 -7.97 6.41 8.92
CA GLU A 168 -8.98 5.44 8.48
C GLU A 168 -8.31 4.27 7.78
N ASP A 169 -7.38 4.55 6.87
CA ASP A 169 -6.82 3.52 6.01
C ASP A 169 -5.95 2.54 6.79
N PHE A 170 -5.13 2.98 7.73
CA PHE A 170 -4.19 2.12 8.44
C PHE A 170 -4.76 1.52 9.71
N TYR A 171 -5.63 2.25 10.41
CA TYR A 171 -6.12 1.85 11.73
C TYR A 171 -7.63 1.66 11.78
N GLY A 172 -8.38 2.33 10.90
CA GLY A 172 -9.83 2.25 10.82
C GLY A 172 -10.51 2.60 12.14
N ALA A 173 -11.52 1.81 12.51
CA ALA A 173 -12.27 2.00 13.75
C ALA A 173 -11.43 1.91 15.04
N SER A 174 -10.20 1.40 14.97
CA SER A 174 -9.30 1.29 16.12
C SER A 174 -8.56 2.60 16.43
N TYR A 175 -8.53 3.58 15.52
CA TYR A 175 -7.66 4.75 15.63
C TYR A 175 -7.87 5.54 16.92
N ASP A 176 -9.10 5.91 17.24
CA ASP A 176 -9.40 6.77 18.39
C ASP A 176 -8.99 6.10 19.71
N ARG A 177 -9.26 4.80 19.87
CA ARG A 177 -8.83 4.05 21.04
C ARG A 177 -7.30 3.94 21.13
N LEU A 178 -6.62 3.80 19.99
CA LEU A 178 -5.16 3.81 19.96
C LEU A 178 -4.60 5.17 20.36
N VAL A 179 -5.24 6.28 19.97
CA VAL A 179 -4.85 7.64 20.40
C VAL A 179 -5.00 7.81 21.91
N GLU A 180 -6.09 7.33 22.51
CA GLU A 180 -6.26 7.35 23.97
C GLU A 180 -5.14 6.59 24.68
N ILE A 181 -4.82 5.37 24.21
CA ILE A 181 -3.74 4.56 24.77
C ILE A 181 -2.39 5.27 24.61
N LYS A 182 -2.14 5.86 23.43
CA LYS A 182 -0.92 6.63 23.17
C LYS A 182 -0.79 7.80 24.15
N GLN A 183 -1.86 8.53 24.42
CA GLN A 183 -1.85 9.64 25.39
C GLN A 183 -1.65 9.17 26.84
N GLU A 184 -2.15 7.99 27.19
CA GLU A 184 -1.93 7.40 28.52
C GLU A 184 -0.46 7.04 28.76
N TYR A 185 0.21 6.47 27.75
CA TYR A 185 1.57 5.93 27.89
C TYR A 185 2.68 6.85 27.35
N ASP A 186 2.39 7.78 26.45
CA ASP A 186 3.31 8.78 25.91
C ASP A 186 2.62 10.14 25.79
N PRO A 187 2.26 10.78 26.92
CA PRO A 187 1.54 12.06 26.94
C PRO A 187 2.34 13.23 26.37
N THR A 188 3.65 13.07 26.21
CA THR A 188 4.56 14.08 25.66
C THR A 188 4.87 13.86 24.18
N ASP A 189 4.22 12.89 23.54
CA ASP A 189 4.42 12.50 22.13
C ASP A 189 5.91 12.29 21.78
N SER A 190 6.68 11.70 22.70
CA SER A 190 8.12 11.49 22.55
C SER A 190 8.47 10.43 21.49
N LEU A 191 7.53 9.53 21.18
CA LEU A 191 7.66 8.55 20.10
C LEU A 191 6.84 9.00 18.89
N TYR A 192 7.52 9.62 17.92
CA TYR A 192 6.94 10.05 16.64
C TYR A 192 7.23 9.05 15.53
N VAL A 193 6.21 8.77 14.71
CA VAL A 193 6.31 8.02 13.45
C VAL A 193 5.41 8.73 12.45
N LEU A 194 5.88 8.97 11.22
CA LEU A 194 5.05 9.53 10.15
C LEU A 194 3.86 8.61 9.87
N SER A 195 2.64 9.17 9.82
CA SER A 195 1.38 8.41 9.75
C SER A 195 1.17 7.42 10.90
N GLY A 196 1.85 7.66 12.02
CA GLY A 196 1.67 7.00 13.30
C GLY A 196 0.38 7.43 14.01
N VAL A 197 -0.02 6.68 15.03
CA VAL A 197 -1.11 7.07 15.93
C VAL A 197 -0.78 8.43 16.58
N GLY A 198 -1.64 9.43 16.37
CA GLY A 198 -1.46 10.80 16.87
C GLY A 198 -0.38 11.64 16.17
N SER A 199 0.19 11.17 15.06
CA SER A 199 1.29 11.88 14.39
C SER A 199 0.87 13.17 13.69
N ASP A 200 -0.42 13.36 13.42
CA ASP A 200 -1.01 14.51 12.75
C ASP A 200 -0.94 15.81 13.55
N LYS A 201 -0.46 15.76 14.80
CA LYS A 201 -0.15 16.94 15.60
C LYS A 201 1.24 17.51 15.30
N TRP A 202 1.99 16.89 14.40
CA TRP A 202 3.40 17.18 14.18
C TRP A 202 3.72 17.26 12.70
N GLN A 203 4.56 18.24 12.33
CA GLN A 203 5.10 18.42 11.00
C GLN A 203 6.60 18.15 11.01
N TYR A 204 7.06 17.24 10.16
CA TYR A 204 8.48 16.95 9.95
C TYR A 204 9.01 17.63 8.70
N ASP A 205 10.08 18.40 8.85
CA ASP A 205 10.75 19.08 7.74
C ASP A 205 11.95 18.25 7.27
N PHE A 206 11.86 17.66 6.08
CA PHE A 206 12.88 16.75 5.54
C PHE A 206 14.19 17.46 5.14
N ASN A 207 14.17 18.78 4.97
CA ASN A 207 15.36 19.55 4.61
C ASN A 207 16.20 19.90 5.85
N SER A 208 15.55 20.35 6.92
CA SER A 208 16.19 20.78 8.19
C SER A 208 16.30 19.65 9.23
N GLY A 209 15.45 18.62 9.11
CA GLY A 209 15.32 17.54 10.08
C GLY A 209 14.54 17.91 11.34
N MET A 210 13.87 19.08 11.36
CA MET A 210 13.09 19.53 12.51
C MET A 210 11.71 18.87 12.56
N LEU A 211 11.26 18.53 13.77
CA LEU A 211 9.89 18.11 14.07
C LEU A 211 9.24 19.21 14.92
N CYS A 212 8.17 19.80 14.40
CA CYS A 212 7.44 20.90 15.03
C CYS A 212 6.00 20.47 15.30
N ALA A 213 5.37 20.99 16.35
CA ALA A 213 3.93 20.82 16.52
C ALA A 213 3.18 21.60 15.41
N GLU A 214 2.08 21.03 14.91
CA GLU A 214 1.13 21.78 14.08
C GLU A 214 0.31 22.72 14.98
N ASP A 215 0.17 23.97 14.57
CA ASP A 215 -0.58 25.04 15.27
C ASP A 215 -2.10 24.87 15.16
#